data_AF-A0A382HG74-F1
#
_entry.id   AF-A0A382HG74-F1
#
_cell.length_a   1.000
_cell.length_b   1.000
_cell.length_c   1.000
_cell.angle_alpha   90.00
_cell.angle_beta   90.00
_cell.angle_gamma   90.00
#
_symmetry.space_group_name_H-M   'P 1'
#
loop_
_entity.id
_entity.type
_entity.pdbx_description
1 polymer ?
#
loop_
_entity_poly.entity_id
_entity_poly.type
_entity_poly.pdbx_seq_one_letter_code
_entity_poly.pdbx_strand_id
1 'polypeptide(L)'
;MDQNSTNENTDEINELIDDYSIESLENCLQCDKIIKNSELYSTYKICHNCNFHFYIKPYDRINLLTDRESYVEFNQELPDEFNYIYDKYPDYAKRAQKDTERTGLNDS
;
A
#
# COMPACT_ATOMS: atom_id res chain seq x y z
N MET A 1 20.59 33.97 -1.17
CA MET A 1 19.24 34.48 -0.88
C MET A 1 18.27 33.72 -1.78
N ASP A 2 18.27 32.39 -1.72
CA ASP A 2 17.74 31.54 -0.62
C ASP A 2 16.20 31.49 -0.74
N GLN A 3 15.50 30.38 -0.95
CA GLN A 3 15.86 28.95 -0.90
C GLN A 3 14.97 28.11 -1.84
N ASN A 4 15.59 27.12 -2.49
CA ASN A 4 14.95 25.85 -2.86
C ASN A 4 14.84 25.02 -1.58
N SER A 5 13.62 24.75 -1.10
CA SER A 5 13.38 23.71 -0.10
C SER A 5 11.88 23.41 -0.07
N THR A 6 11.48 22.21 -0.51
CA THR A 6 10.20 21.53 -0.12
C THR A 6 10.00 20.17 -0.80
N ASN A 7 10.78 19.79 -1.82
CA ASN A 7 10.61 18.49 -2.49
C ASN A 7 11.32 17.30 -1.82
N GLU A 8 12.10 17.50 -0.76
CA GLU A 8 12.79 16.39 -0.07
C GLU A 8 11.93 15.76 1.05
N ASN A 9 10.88 16.45 1.52
CA ASN A 9 10.17 16.07 2.75
C ASN A 9 9.01 15.09 2.50
N THR A 10 8.43 15.05 1.29
CA THR A 10 7.33 14.12 0.97
C THR A 10 7.81 12.69 0.74
N ASP A 11 9.01 12.52 0.20
CA ASP A 11 9.58 11.19 -0.10
C ASP A 11 10.05 10.49 1.18
N GLU A 12 10.56 11.24 2.17
CA GLU A 12 10.91 10.73 3.50
C GLU A 12 9.68 10.35 4.33
N ILE A 13 8.60 11.14 4.26
CA ILE A 13 7.33 10.82 4.93
C ILE A 13 6.71 9.55 4.33
N ASN A 14 6.79 9.36 3.02
CA ASN A 14 6.30 8.14 2.37
C ASN A 14 7.15 6.92 2.77
N GLU A 15 8.48 7.04 2.84
CA GLU A 15 9.36 5.97 3.34
C GLU A 15 9.06 5.59 4.79
N LEU A 16 8.70 6.55 5.65
CA LEU A 16 8.30 6.30 7.04
C LEU A 16 6.93 5.62 7.17
N ILE A 17 6.05 5.78 6.19
CA ILE A 17 4.73 5.11 6.14
C ILE A 17 4.89 3.65 5.68
N ASP A 18 5.88 3.35 4.84
CA ASP A 18 6.07 2.02 4.25
C ASP A 18 6.76 1.02 5.19
N ASP A 19 7.61 1.49 6.09
CA ASP A 19 8.20 0.66 7.16
C ASP A 19 7.24 0.53 8.37
N TYR A 20 6.11 1.24 8.35
CA TYR A 20 5.03 1.08 9.32
C TYR A 20 4.27 -0.21 8.96
N SER A 21 4.80 -1.34 9.42
CA SER A 21 4.08 -2.60 9.42
C SER A 21 2.67 -2.36 9.98
N ILE A 22 1.64 -2.38 9.14
CA ILE A 22 0.22 -2.33 9.60
C ILE A 22 -0.05 -3.46 10.61
N GLU A 23 0.81 -4.49 10.63
CA GLU A 23 0.88 -5.55 11.63
C GLU A 23 1.28 -5.11 13.04
N SER A 24 1.94 -3.96 13.23
CA SER A 24 2.34 -3.44 14.55
C SER A 24 1.39 -2.39 15.13
N LEU A 25 0.32 -2.04 14.42
CA LEU A 25 -0.62 -1.01 14.87
C LEU A 25 -1.45 -1.52 16.06
N GLU A 26 -1.10 -1.09 17.28
CA GLU A 26 -1.80 -1.49 18.48
C GLU A 26 -3.17 -0.81 18.64
N ASN A 27 -3.32 0.42 18.12
CA ASN A 27 -4.48 1.28 18.31
C ASN A 27 -5.12 1.73 16.98
N CYS A 28 -6.42 2.00 16.99
CA CYS A 28 -7.15 2.47 15.82
C CYS A 28 -6.79 3.92 15.47
N LEU A 29 -6.45 4.17 14.20
CA LEU A 29 -6.13 5.50 13.65
C LEU A 29 -7.27 6.54 13.79
N GLN A 30 -8.51 6.09 14.01
CA GLN A 30 -9.69 6.95 14.05
C GLN A 30 -10.25 7.17 15.46
N CYS A 31 -10.09 6.21 16.38
CA CYS A 31 -10.72 6.29 17.70
C CYS A 31 -9.81 5.88 18.86
N ASP A 32 -8.53 5.63 18.59
CA ASP A 32 -7.47 5.27 19.54
C ASP A 32 -7.72 4.01 20.38
N LYS A 33 -8.77 3.23 20.07
CA LYS A 33 -9.02 1.96 20.74
C LYS A 33 -8.01 0.90 20.33
N ILE A 34 -7.61 0.07 21.29
CA ILE A 34 -6.73 -1.07 21.06
C ILE A 34 -7.40 -2.06 20.07
N ILE A 35 -6.68 -2.42 19.01
CA ILE A 35 -7.15 -3.31 17.93
C ILE A 35 -6.36 -4.61 17.79
N LYS A 36 -5.16 -4.73 18.42
CA LYS A 36 -4.25 -5.88 18.18
C LYS A 36 -4.85 -7.27 18.43
N ASN A 37 -5.86 -7.36 19.30
CA ASN A 37 -6.53 -8.61 19.67
C ASN A 37 -7.95 -8.72 19.08
N SER A 38 -8.31 -7.84 18.15
CA SER A 38 -9.64 -7.83 17.54
C SER A 38 -9.71 -8.79 16.36
N GLU A 39 -10.56 -9.80 16.44
CA GLU A 39 -10.85 -10.72 15.33
C GLU A 39 -11.37 -9.95 14.10
N LEU A 40 -12.21 -8.93 14.31
CA LEU A 40 -12.71 -8.10 13.23
C LEU A 40 -11.59 -7.33 12.51
N TYR A 41 -10.51 -6.98 13.24
CA TYR A 41 -9.36 -6.30 12.66
C TYR A 41 -8.41 -7.30 11.99
N SER A 42 -8.13 -8.44 12.63
CA SER A 42 -7.23 -9.44 12.06
C SER A 42 -7.79 -10.06 10.78
N THR A 43 -9.10 -10.31 10.72
CA THR A 43 -9.74 -10.94 9.55
C THR A 43 -10.14 -9.92 8.49
N TYR A 44 -10.80 -8.82 8.86
CA TYR A 44 -11.42 -7.91 7.89
C TYR A 44 -10.77 -6.52 7.82
N LYS A 45 -9.75 -6.27 8.65
CA LYS A 45 -9.12 -4.94 8.79
C LYS A 45 -10.16 -3.86 9.11
N ILE A 46 -11.09 -4.16 10.03
CA ILE A 46 -12.10 -3.21 10.52
C ILE A 46 -11.95 -3.01 12.03
N CYS A 47 -12.05 -1.76 12.49
CA CYS A 47 -12.07 -1.45 13.91
C CYS A 47 -13.39 -1.92 14.55
N HIS A 48 -13.31 -2.78 15.56
CA HIS A 48 -14.45 -3.28 16.33
C HIS A 48 -15.23 -2.20 17.10
N ASN A 49 -14.62 -1.04 17.35
CA ASN A 49 -15.24 0.03 18.13
C ASN A 49 -15.94 1.08 17.26
N CYS A 50 -15.32 1.52 16.16
CA CYS A 50 -15.84 2.62 15.34
C CYS A 50 -16.14 2.25 13.89
N ASN A 51 -15.93 1.00 13.48
CA ASN A 51 -16.09 0.52 12.10
C ASN A 51 -15.22 1.26 11.06
N PHE A 52 -14.11 1.87 11.49
CA PHE A 52 -13.12 2.38 10.55
C PHE A 52 -12.53 1.20 9.75
N HIS A 53 -12.49 1.35 8.42
CA HIS A 53 -11.94 0.37 7.50
C HIS A 53 -10.50 0.74 7.19
N PHE A 54 -9.57 -0.13 7.55
CA PHE A 54 -8.16 0.06 7.28
C PHE A 54 -7.83 -0.40 5.85
N TYR A 55 -6.66 0.00 5.36
CA TYR A 55 -6.11 -0.57 4.15
C TYR A 55 -5.95 -2.09 4.30
N ILE A 56 -6.19 -2.79 3.21
CA ILE A 56 -6.01 -4.23 3.06
C ILE A 56 -5.25 -4.47 1.76
N LYS A 57 -4.22 -5.33 1.80
CA LYS A 57 -3.44 -5.63 0.60
C LYS A 57 -4.35 -6.27 -0.46
N PRO A 58 -4.08 -6.08 -1.77
CA PRO A 58 -4.96 -6.59 -2.82
C PRO A 58 -5.21 -8.09 -2.73
N TYR A 59 -4.17 -8.90 -2.52
CA TYR A 59 -4.30 -10.35 -2.38
C TYR A 59 -5.07 -10.77 -1.12
N ASP A 60 -4.91 -10.06 0.01
CA ASP A 60 -5.71 -10.31 1.21
C ASP A 60 -7.19 -10.04 0.95
N ARG A 61 -7.51 -8.97 0.21
CA ARG A 61 -8.88 -8.65 -0.19
C ARG A 61 -9.47 -9.71 -1.12
N ILE A 62 -8.71 -10.18 -2.10
CA ILE A 62 -9.14 -11.25 -3.01
C ILE A 62 -9.47 -12.51 -2.20
N ASN A 63 -8.58 -12.92 -1.30
CA ASN A 63 -8.76 -14.09 -0.43
C ASN A 63 -10.01 -14.00 0.46
N LEU A 64 -10.44 -12.79 0.85
CA LEU A 64 -11.68 -12.60 1.62
C LEU A 64 -12.95 -12.69 0.77
N LEU A 65 -12.86 -12.39 -0.52
CA LEU A 65 -14.02 -12.27 -1.42
C LEU A 65 -14.27 -13.52 -2.26
N THR A 66 -13.22 -14.29 -2.53
CA THR A 66 -13.29 -15.47 -3.41
C THR A 66 -13.35 -16.76 -2.61
N ASP A 67 -13.96 -17.79 -3.20
CA ASP A 67 -13.87 -19.14 -2.64
C ASP A 67 -12.41 -19.59 -2.60
N ARG A 68 -12.08 -20.44 -1.61
CA ARG A 68 -10.72 -20.96 -1.45
C ARG A 68 -10.28 -21.65 -2.74
N GLU A 69 -9.07 -21.32 -3.18
CA GLU A 69 -8.42 -21.90 -4.37
C GLU A 69 -9.19 -21.65 -5.70
N SER A 70 -10.13 -20.72 -5.72
CA SER A 70 -10.90 -20.39 -6.95
C SER A 70 -10.31 -19.23 -7.76
N TYR A 71 -9.48 -18.38 -7.14
CA TYR A 71 -8.90 -17.23 -7.80
C TYR A 71 -7.80 -17.65 -8.79
N VAL A 72 -7.92 -17.16 -10.02
CA VAL A 72 -6.92 -17.29 -11.08
C VAL A 72 -6.59 -15.89 -11.56
N GLU A 73 -5.37 -15.44 -11.29
CA GLU A 73 -4.90 -14.15 -11.75
C GLU A 73 -4.65 -14.18 -13.26
N PHE A 74 -4.95 -13.07 -13.92
CA PHE A 74 -4.73 -12.88 -15.35
C PHE A 74 -3.78 -11.71 -15.56
N ASN A 75 -3.05 -11.74 -16.67
CA ASN A 75 -2.21 -10.63 -17.12
C ASN A 75 -1.10 -10.21 -16.14
N GLN A 76 -0.61 -11.13 -15.30
CA GLN A 76 0.54 -10.87 -14.40
C GLN A 76 1.77 -10.37 -15.17
N GLU A 77 1.91 -10.81 -16.41
CA GLU A 77 3.04 -10.47 -17.28
C GLU A 77 2.83 -9.20 -18.10
N LEU A 78 1.70 -8.48 -17.95
CA LEU A 78 1.62 -7.10 -18.48
C LEU A 78 2.60 -6.28 -17.65
N PRO A 79 3.81 -5.99 -18.15
CA PRO A 79 4.70 -5.11 -17.44
C PRO A 79 4.08 -3.71 -17.52
N ASP A 80 4.61 -2.76 -16.78
CA ASP A 80 4.55 -1.36 -17.17
C ASP A 80 5.11 -1.24 -18.62
N GLU A 81 4.25 -1.39 -19.62
CA GLU A 81 4.58 -1.23 -21.04
C GLU A 81 5.06 0.20 -21.34
N PHE A 82 5.08 1.08 -20.34
CA PHE A 82 5.52 2.46 -20.33
C PHE A 82 7.04 2.68 -20.41
N ASN A 83 7.86 1.64 -20.64
CA ASN A 83 9.28 1.82 -20.95
C ASN A 83 9.53 2.85 -22.07
N TYR A 84 8.60 3.00 -23.03
CA TYR A 84 8.70 4.00 -24.11
C TYR A 84 8.48 5.45 -23.65
N ILE A 85 7.90 5.70 -22.48
CA ILE A 85 7.72 7.04 -21.91
C ILE A 85 8.78 7.38 -20.84
N TYR A 86 9.49 6.39 -20.30
CA TYR A 86 10.46 6.59 -19.22
C TYR A 86 11.63 7.47 -19.64
N ASP A 87 12.11 7.34 -20.87
CA ASP A 87 13.12 8.25 -21.43
C ASP A 87 12.65 9.72 -21.44
N LYS A 88 11.34 9.94 -21.58
CA LYS A 88 10.71 11.26 -21.60
C LYS A 88 10.33 11.76 -20.21
N TYR A 89 10.13 10.86 -19.25
CA TYR A 89 9.67 11.15 -17.89
C TYR A 89 10.45 10.32 -16.84
N PRO A 90 11.75 10.62 -16.64
CA PRO A 90 12.61 9.83 -15.76
C PRO A 90 12.14 9.81 -14.30
N ASP A 91 11.55 10.90 -13.82
CA ASP A 91 11.03 10.98 -12.45
C ASP A 91 9.81 10.06 -12.24
N TYR A 92 8.99 9.87 -13.27
CA TYR A 92 7.86 8.93 -13.21
C TYR A 92 8.39 7.50 -13.18
N ALA A 93 9.33 7.16 -14.06
CA ALA A 93 9.98 5.85 -14.08
C ALA A 93 10.57 5.47 -12.71
N LYS A 94 11.23 6.42 -12.05
CA LYS A 94 11.79 6.22 -10.71
C LYS A 94 10.72 5.96 -9.65
N ARG A 95 9.58 6.66 -9.70
CA ARG A 95 8.45 6.44 -8.78
C ARG A 95 7.79 5.08 -9.02
N ALA A 96 7.51 4.76 -10.28
CA ALA A 96 6.94 3.48 -10.70
C ALA A 96 7.79 2.29 -10.22
N GLN A 97 9.11 2.37 -10.43
CA GLN A 97 10.05 1.37 -9.91
C GLN A 97 10.01 1.27 -8.39
N LYS A 98 10.04 2.41 -7.67
CA LYS A 98 9.97 2.42 -6.20
C LYS A 98 8.65 1.81 -5.70
N ASP A 99 7.52 2.09 -6.35
CA ASP A 99 6.23 1.51 -5.99
C ASP A 99 6.14 0.01 -6.27
N THR A 100 6.71 -0.45 -7.38
CA THR A 100 6.84 -1.88 -7.69
C THR A 100 7.69 -2.60 -6.65
N GLU A 101 8.86 -2.04 -6.29
CA GLU A 101 9.76 -2.60 -5.28
C GLU A 101 9.10 -2.67 -3.89
N ARG A 102 8.33 -1.63 -3.56
CA ARG A 102 7.63 -1.47 -2.28
C ARG A 102 6.43 -2.38 -2.13
N THR A 103 5.64 -2.53 -3.19
CA THR A 103 4.36 -3.26 -3.15
C THR A 103 4.46 -4.71 -3.62
N GLY A 104 5.48 -5.02 -4.43
CA GLY A 104 5.59 -6.30 -5.14
C GLY A 104 4.52 -6.51 -6.21
N LEU A 105 3.84 -5.43 -6.64
CA LEU A 105 2.80 -5.45 -7.67
C LEU A 105 3.36 -4.89 -8.97
N ASN A 106 2.91 -5.43 -10.10
CA ASN A 106 3.44 -5.11 -11.43
C ASN A 106 2.83 -3.85 -12.08
N ASP A 107 2.03 -3.08 -11.35
CA ASP A 107 1.32 -1.89 -11.83
C ASP A 107 1.53 -0.74 -10.82
N SER A 108 1.88 0.45 -11.31
CA SER A 108 2.23 1.62 -10.49
C SER A 108 1.71 2.98 -10.99
#